data_AF-A0A9W5YNT1-F1
#
_entry.id   AF-A0A9W5YNT1-F1
#
_cell.length_a   1.000
_cell.length_b   1.000
_cell.length_c   1.000
_cell.angle_alpha   90.00
_cell.angle_beta   90.00
_cell.angle_gamma   90.00
#
_symmetry.space_group_name_H-M   'P 1'
#
loop_
_entity.id
_entity.type
_entity.pdbx_description
1 polymer ?
#
loop_
_entity_poly.entity_id
_entity_poly.type
_entity_poly.pdbx_seq_one_letter_code
_entity_poly.pdbx_strand_id
1 'polypeptide(L)'
;MKPPVPERLQQIHVSPSGGQYEPIVSLDSRKAGYVQDQEAVQRKLFHFCSERSWHESAKTAFVPRPILVSPEHQRQWKELNDALVSAITDIVERWWTDSASRFPERTPLEPAEEDLLRWIDSQVPSSIPPYRECRGSWRPDFLVEEEKSEGATDYKANFRISEINAGFSFNGYMYAACGQQALKEEGICDGDNRLVGATEPAKVS
;
A
#
# COMPACT_ATOMS: atom_id res chain seq x y z
N MET A 1 27.84 13.56 4.86
CA MET A 1 27.59 12.15 5.23
C MET A 1 26.27 11.74 4.60
N LYS A 2 26.20 10.55 3.97
CA LYS A 2 24.91 9.95 3.59
C LYS A 2 24.26 9.43 4.89
N PRO A 3 22.97 9.67 5.13
CA PRO A 3 22.29 8.98 6.22
C PRO A 3 22.38 7.47 5.98
N PRO A 4 22.55 6.64 7.03
CA PRO A 4 22.54 5.20 6.88
C PRO A 4 21.23 4.77 6.22
N VAL A 5 21.32 3.85 5.25
CA VAL A 5 20.13 3.27 4.63
C VAL A 5 19.49 2.37 5.69
N PRO A 6 18.20 2.56 6.02
CA PRO A 6 17.55 1.66 6.96
C PRO A 6 17.44 0.27 6.33
N GLU A 7 18.09 -0.70 6.95
CA GLU A 7 17.97 -2.12 6.61
C GLU A 7 16.63 -2.70 7.08
N ARG A 8 15.93 -1.97 7.96
CA ARG A 8 14.59 -2.28 8.48
C ARG A 8 13.63 -1.15 8.16
N LEU A 9 12.36 -1.47 7.99
CA LEU A 9 11.31 -0.46 8.01
C LEU A 9 11.29 0.22 9.37
N GLN A 10 11.51 1.53 9.38
CA GLN A 10 11.64 2.31 10.60
C GLN A 10 10.61 3.43 10.59
N GLN A 11 9.73 3.46 11.58
CA GLN A 11 8.87 4.62 11.78
C GLN A 11 9.71 5.80 12.25
N ILE A 12 9.45 6.99 11.69
CA ILE A 12 10.18 8.21 12.02
C ILE A 12 9.23 9.31 12.48
N HIS A 13 9.76 10.21 13.30
CA HIS A 13 9.16 11.51 13.62
C HIS A 13 9.93 12.60 12.88
N VAL A 14 9.20 13.51 12.25
CA VAL A 14 9.76 14.71 11.61
C VAL A 14 9.14 15.90 12.31
N SER A 15 9.98 16.75 12.91
CA SER A 15 9.50 17.96 13.56
C SER A 15 8.90 18.93 12.53
N PRO A 16 7.70 19.51 12.78
CA PRO A 16 7.09 20.52 11.92
C PRO A 16 7.98 21.77 11.71
N SER A 17 8.93 22.02 12.60
CA SER A 17 9.86 23.15 12.52
C SER A 17 10.90 23.03 11.39
N GLY A 18 10.86 21.97 10.59
CA GLY A 18 11.89 21.62 9.62
C GLY A 18 13.15 21.09 10.34
N GLY A 19 13.77 20.05 9.78
CA GLY A 19 14.98 19.49 10.36
C GLY A 19 15.25 18.03 10.03
N GLN A 20 16.19 17.45 10.78
CA GLN A 20 16.50 16.01 10.76
C GLN A 20 15.28 15.21 11.28
N TYR A 21 15.12 13.98 10.81
CA TYR A 21 14.13 13.05 11.35
C TYR A 21 14.74 12.22 12.48
N GLU A 22 13.90 11.76 13.40
CA GLU A 22 14.28 10.88 14.52
C GLU A 22 13.58 9.53 14.43
N PRO A 23 14.28 8.40 14.60
CA PRO A 23 13.66 7.08 14.70
C PRO A 23 12.73 6.97 15.92
N ILE A 24 11.53 6.42 15.73
CA ILE A 24 10.62 6.07 16.82
C ILE A 24 10.92 4.63 17.26
N VAL A 25 11.56 4.47 18.41
CA VAL A 25 11.92 3.15 18.98
C VAL A 25 10.78 2.60 19.86
N SER A 26 10.04 3.49 20.54
CA SER A 26 8.84 3.15 21.29
C SER A 26 7.81 4.27 21.18
N LEU A 27 6.58 3.96 20.79
CA LEU A 27 5.52 4.94 20.68
C LEU A 27 4.97 5.28 22.07
N ASP A 28 5.34 6.46 22.60
CA ASP A 28 4.60 7.07 23.71
C ASP A 28 3.52 7.99 23.14
N SER A 29 2.29 7.48 23.06
CA SER A 29 1.14 8.21 22.53
C SER A 29 0.78 9.47 23.32
N ARG A 30 1.33 9.66 24.53
CA ARG A 30 1.10 10.82 25.40
C ARG A 30 2.15 11.93 25.21
N LYS A 31 3.16 11.72 24.37
CA LYS A 31 4.14 12.76 24.05
C LYS A 31 3.38 13.93 23.40
N ALA A 32 3.32 15.07 24.08
CA ALA A 32 2.47 16.21 23.69
C ALA A 32 2.67 16.66 22.23
N GLY A 33 3.90 16.53 21.71
CA GLY A 33 4.19 16.82 20.29
C GLY A 33 3.41 15.93 19.31
N TYR A 34 3.22 14.64 19.61
CA TYR A 34 2.53 13.72 18.69
C TYR A 34 1.03 14.03 18.55
N VAL A 35 0.40 14.53 19.61
CA VAL A 35 -0.99 14.97 19.57
C VAL A 35 -1.11 16.23 18.72
N GLN A 36 -0.20 17.20 18.89
CA GLN A 36 -0.18 18.42 18.09
C GLN A 36 0.04 18.13 16.59
N ASP A 37 0.99 17.25 16.26
CA ASP A 37 1.25 16.83 14.87
C ASP A 37 0.04 16.13 14.25
N GLN A 38 -0.64 15.27 15.04
CA GLN A 38 -1.87 14.60 14.64
C GLN A 38 -2.96 15.61 14.27
N GLU A 39 -3.21 16.59 15.14
CA GLU A 39 -4.23 17.61 14.92
C GLU A 39 -3.89 18.52 13.74
N ALA A 40 -2.61 18.85 13.55
CA ALA A 40 -2.16 19.68 12.42
C ALA A 40 -2.40 19.00 11.07
N VAL A 41 -1.95 17.76 10.92
CA VAL A 41 -2.15 17.00 9.68
C VAL A 41 -3.64 16.69 9.44
N GLN A 42 -4.42 16.41 10.48
CA GLN A 42 -5.87 16.23 10.35
C GLN A 42 -6.55 17.49 9.81
N ARG A 43 -6.19 18.69 10.31
CA ARG A 43 -6.71 19.96 9.76
C ARG A 43 -6.42 20.12 8.27
N LYS A 44 -5.24 19.70 7.81
CA LYS A 44 -4.88 19.72 6.38
C LYS A 44 -5.68 18.72 5.57
N LEU A 45 -5.86 17.50 6.06
CA LEU A 45 -6.67 16.48 5.38
C LEU A 45 -8.10 16.97 5.06
N PHE A 46 -8.72 17.73 5.97
CA PHE A 46 -10.05 18.31 5.76
C PHE A 46 -10.11 19.38 4.66
N HIS A 47 -8.98 19.99 4.31
CA HIS A 47 -8.94 20.95 3.21
C HIS A 47 -9.05 20.25 1.84
N PHE A 48 -8.47 19.05 1.73
CA PHE A 48 -8.43 18.31 0.45
C PHE A 48 -9.64 17.41 0.24
N CYS A 49 -10.27 16.96 1.31
CA CYS A 49 -11.38 16.04 1.21
C CYS A 49 -12.40 16.30 2.32
N SER A 50 -13.66 16.51 1.92
CA SER A 50 -14.74 16.80 2.85
C SER A 50 -14.92 15.65 3.85
N GLU A 51 -15.32 15.96 5.07
CA GLU A 51 -15.50 14.97 6.13
C GLU A 51 -16.43 13.83 5.74
N ARG A 52 -17.45 14.12 4.91
CA ARG A 52 -18.44 13.12 4.45
C ARG A 52 -17.91 12.15 3.41
N SER A 53 -16.73 12.42 2.86
CA SER A 53 -16.12 11.62 1.79
C SER A 53 -15.15 10.57 2.33
N TRP A 54 -14.76 10.65 3.61
CA TRP A 54 -13.94 9.65 4.28
C TRP A 54 -14.83 8.51 4.82
N HIS A 55 -14.38 7.27 4.64
CA HIS A 55 -15.05 6.11 5.21
C HIS A 55 -14.82 6.05 6.73
N GLU A 56 -15.90 6.14 7.52
CA GLU A 56 -15.89 5.93 8.98
C GLU A 56 -14.75 6.67 9.73
N SER A 57 -13.90 5.91 10.43
CA SER A 57 -12.81 6.38 11.28
C SER A 57 -11.48 6.53 10.54
N ALA A 58 -11.47 6.38 9.22
CA ALA A 58 -10.27 6.51 8.38
C ALA A 58 -9.49 7.79 8.72
N LYS A 59 -10.19 8.92 8.83
CA LYS A 59 -9.59 10.22 9.19
C LYS A 59 -8.83 10.20 10.53
N THR A 60 -9.38 9.52 11.54
CA THR A 60 -8.78 9.45 12.87
C THR A 60 -7.64 8.45 12.95
N ALA A 61 -7.62 7.49 12.02
CA ALA A 61 -6.59 6.47 11.92
C ALA A 61 -5.33 6.95 11.17
N PHE A 62 -5.37 8.10 10.48
CA PHE A 62 -4.18 8.63 9.80
C PHE A 62 -3.08 8.97 10.81
N VAL A 63 -1.85 8.52 10.57
CA VAL A 63 -0.70 8.71 11.47
C VAL A 63 0.38 9.52 10.74
N PRO A 64 0.68 10.77 11.14
CA PRO A 64 1.71 11.61 10.52
C PRO A 64 3.13 11.24 10.95
N ARG A 65 3.39 9.95 11.14
CA ARG A 65 4.70 9.38 11.50
C ARG A 65 5.00 8.33 10.44
N PRO A 66 5.58 8.74 9.30
CA PRO A 66 5.75 7.87 8.16
C PRO A 66 6.77 6.76 8.48
N ILE A 67 6.72 5.71 7.67
CA ILE A 67 7.71 4.65 7.68
C ILE A 67 8.78 5.00 6.65
N LEU A 68 10.04 5.03 7.08
CA LEU A 68 11.18 5.24 6.21
C LEU A 68 11.46 3.97 5.42
N VAL A 69 11.52 4.11 4.10
CA VAL A 69 11.72 3.02 3.14
C VAL A 69 13.03 3.24 2.39
N SER A 70 13.73 2.15 2.10
CA SER A 70 14.97 2.18 1.33
C SER A 70 14.68 1.90 -0.16
N PRO A 71 15.59 2.24 -1.08
CA PRO A 71 15.50 1.80 -2.46
C PRO A 71 15.47 0.28 -2.63
N GLU A 72 16.04 -0.47 -1.68
CA GLU A 72 15.97 -1.94 -1.68
C GLU A 72 14.55 -2.44 -1.36
N HIS A 73 13.88 -1.85 -0.35
CA HIS A 73 12.47 -2.18 -0.09
C HIS A 73 11.59 -1.91 -1.32
N GLN A 74 11.81 -0.79 -2.02
CA GLN A 74 11.08 -0.46 -3.24
C GLN A 74 11.32 -1.47 -4.38
N ARG A 75 12.57 -1.95 -4.55
CA ARG A 75 12.88 -3.02 -5.50
C ARG A 75 12.14 -4.30 -5.16
N GLN A 76 12.20 -4.74 -3.90
CA GLN A 76 11.53 -5.94 -3.42
C GLN A 76 10.01 -5.87 -3.61
N TRP A 77 9.39 -4.71 -3.33
CA TRP A 77 7.96 -4.50 -3.59
C TRP A 77 7.62 -4.54 -5.07
N LYS A 78 8.46 -3.97 -5.92
CA LYS A 78 8.26 -4.04 -7.37
C LYS A 78 8.34 -5.47 -7.88
N GLU A 79 9.36 -6.22 -7.47
CA GLU A 79 9.54 -7.62 -7.86
C GLU A 79 8.38 -8.49 -7.36
N LEU A 80 7.97 -8.31 -6.10
CA LEU A 80 6.80 -8.99 -5.53
C LEU A 80 5.53 -8.67 -6.32
N ASN A 81 5.30 -7.39 -6.63
CA ASN A 81 4.15 -6.97 -7.41
C ASN A 81 4.17 -7.55 -8.83
N ASP A 82 5.30 -7.53 -9.53
CA ASP A 82 5.42 -8.05 -10.89
C ASP A 82 5.18 -9.57 -10.92
N ALA A 83 5.69 -10.30 -9.92
CA ALA A 83 5.43 -11.73 -9.74
C ALA A 83 3.95 -12.00 -9.45
N LEU A 84 3.34 -11.19 -8.59
CA LEU A 84 1.93 -11.32 -8.23
C LEU A 84 0.99 -11.02 -9.40
N VAL A 85 1.28 -9.96 -10.18
CA VAL A 85 0.59 -9.65 -11.44
C VAL A 85 0.62 -10.86 -12.37
N SER A 86 1.80 -11.46 -12.53
CA SER A 86 1.99 -12.61 -13.42
C SER A 86 1.20 -13.83 -12.94
N ALA A 87 1.27 -14.14 -11.64
CA ALA A 87 0.55 -15.26 -11.04
C ALA A 87 -0.97 -15.10 -11.12
N ILE A 88 -1.51 -13.92 -10.77
CA ILE A 88 -2.95 -13.66 -10.85
C ILE A 88 -3.43 -13.75 -12.30
N THR A 89 -2.68 -13.16 -13.25
CA THR A 89 -3.03 -13.21 -14.67
C THR A 89 -3.13 -14.65 -15.17
N ASP A 90 -2.12 -15.46 -14.86
CA ASP A 90 -2.07 -16.86 -15.24
C ASP A 90 -3.19 -17.69 -14.59
N ILE A 91 -3.49 -17.46 -13.31
CA ILE A 91 -4.59 -18.13 -12.60
C ILE A 91 -5.95 -17.80 -13.24
N VAL A 92 -6.22 -16.51 -13.48
CA VAL A 92 -7.53 -16.07 -14.01
C VAL A 92 -7.75 -16.59 -15.43
N GLU A 93 -6.75 -16.48 -16.31
CA GLU A 93 -6.89 -16.94 -17.71
C GLU A 93 -7.03 -18.46 -17.84
N ARG A 94 -6.61 -19.22 -16.83
CA ARG A 94 -6.73 -20.68 -16.79
C ARG A 94 -7.84 -21.17 -15.87
N TRP A 95 -8.61 -20.27 -15.26
CA TRP A 95 -9.54 -20.58 -14.19
C TRP A 95 -10.54 -21.69 -14.56
N TRP A 96 -11.10 -21.64 -15.77
CA TRP A 96 -12.07 -22.63 -16.25
C TRP A 96 -11.49 -23.79 -17.05
N THR A 97 -10.24 -23.66 -17.53
CA THR A 97 -9.63 -24.59 -18.48
C THR A 97 -8.61 -25.53 -17.85
N ASP A 98 -7.99 -25.14 -16.73
CA ASP A 98 -7.05 -25.99 -16.01
C ASP A 98 -7.76 -26.92 -15.01
N SER A 99 -8.18 -28.08 -15.52
CA SER A 99 -8.76 -29.16 -14.71
C SER A 99 -7.80 -29.76 -13.68
N ALA A 100 -6.48 -29.57 -13.82
CA ALA A 100 -5.50 -30.11 -12.87
C ALA A 100 -5.39 -29.24 -11.61
N SER A 101 -5.42 -27.91 -11.77
CA SER A 101 -5.36 -26.98 -10.64
C SER A 101 -6.68 -26.83 -9.88
N ARG A 102 -7.81 -27.18 -10.53
CA ARG A 102 -9.15 -27.20 -9.91
C ARG A 102 -9.50 -25.89 -9.20
N PHE A 103 -9.24 -24.77 -9.89
CA PHE A 103 -9.43 -23.45 -9.30
C PHE A 103 -10.86 -23.20 -8.80
N PRO A 104 -11.92 -23.49 -9.59
CA PRO A 104 -13.29 -23.29 -9.13
C PRO A 104 -13.63 -24.10 -7.88
N GLU A 105 -13.12 -25.33 -7.75
CA GLU A 105 -13.40 -26.16 -6.58
C GLU A 105 -12.63 -25.74 -5.33
N ARG A 106 -11.50 -25.07 -5.50
CA ARG A 106 -10.69 -24.51 -4.40
C ARG A 106 -11.22 -23.18 -3.90
N THR A 107 -12.03 -22.50 -4.70
CA THR A 107 -12.73 -21.27 -4.32
C THR A 107 -14.17 -21.35 -4.84
N PRO A 108 -15.02 -22.15 -4.17
CA PRO A 108 -16.41 -22.32 -4.58
C PRO A 108 -17.14 -20.99 -4.54
N LEU A 109 -17.85 -20.69 -5.63
CA LEU A 109 -18.70 -19.51 -5.76
C LEU A 109 -20.16 -19.91 -5.62
N GLU A 110 -21.03 -18.94 -5.36
CA GLU A 110 -22.47 -19.19 -5.46
C GLU A 110 -22.83 -19.51 -6.92
N PRO A 111 -23.78 -20.43 -7.19
CA PRO A 111 -24.08 -20.86 -8.56
C PRO A 111 -24.38 -19.70 -9.53
N ALA A 112 -25.11 -18.69 -9.06
CA ALA A 112 -25.43 -17.51 -9.88
C ALA A 112 -24.19 -16.65 -10.21
N GLU A 113 -23.21 -16.59 -9.31
CA GLU A 113 -21.95 -15.87 -9.53
C GLU A 113 -21.07 -16.65 -10.52
N GLU A 114 -20.97 -17.97 -10.36
CA GLU A 114 -20.23 -18.83 -11.31
C GLU A 114 -20.83 -18.75 -12.72
N ASP A 115 -22.16 -18.87 -12.85
CA ASP A 115 -22.85 -18.76 -14.14
C ASP A 115 -22.58 -17.40 -14.81
N LEU A 116 -22.61 -16.31 -14.03
CA LEU A 116 -22.29 -14.97 -14.52
C LEU A 116 -20.82 -14.87 -14.99
N LEU A 117 -19.87 -15.36 -14.20
CA LEU A 117 -18.45 -15.30 -14.56
C LEU A 117 -18.13 -16.18 -15.78
N ARG A 118 -18.75 -17.36 -15.92
CA ARG A 118 -18.63 -18.19 -17.12
C ARG A 118 -19.24 -17.52 -18.34
N TRP A 119 -20.37 -16.84 -18.17
CA TRP A 119 -20.94 -16.04 -19.25
C TRP A 119 -19.98 -14.92 -19.68
N ILE A 120 -19.37 -14.19 -18.75
CA ILE A 120 -18.35 -13.16 -19.04
C ILE A 120 -17.16 -13.78 -19.78
N ASP A 121 -16.63 -14.90 -19.31
CA ASP A 121 -15.50 -15.60 -19.94
C ASP A 121 -15.81 -16.04 -21.38
N SER A 122 -17.05 -16.50 -21.65
CA SER A 122 -17.49 -16.84 -23.01
C SER A 122 -17.51 -15.66 -24.00
N GLN A 123 -17.45 -14.43 -23.49
CA GLN A 123 -17.35 -13.22 -24.30
C GLN A 123 -15.89 -12.85 -24.65
N VAL A 124 -14.89 -13.58 -24.14
CA VAL A 124 -13.47 -13.36 -24.42
C VAL A 124 -13.03 -14.20 -25.63
N PRO A 125 -12.28 -13.66 -26.61
CA PRO A 125 -11.84 -12.27 -26.75
C PRO A 125 -12.80 -11.40 -27.61
N SER A 126 -14.01 -11.89 -27.90
CA SER A 126 -14.89 -11.31 -28.93
C SER A 126 -15.49 -9.96 -28.52
N SER A 127 -16.12 -9.89 -27.36
CA SER A 127 -16.77 -8.67 -26.85
C SER A 127 -15.96 -8.02 -25.73
N ILE A 128 -15.07 -8.76 -25.08
CA ILE A 128 -14.21 -8.28 -23.99
C ILE A 128 -12.77 -8.76 -24.27
N PRO A 129 -11.75 -7.90 -24.09
CA PRO A 129 -10.36 -8.31 -24.26
C PRO A 129 -9.94 -9.40 -23.26
N PRO A 130 -8.87 -10.15 -23.53
CA PRO A 130 -8.29 -11.09 -22.57
C PRO A 130 -7.93 -10.42 -21.24
N TYR A 131 -8.03 -11.15 -20.13
CA TYR A 131 -7.80 -10.60 -18.79
C TYR A 131 -6.47 -9.84 -18.67
N ARG A 132 -5.38 -10.36 -19.25
CA ARG A 132 -4.06 -9.68 -19.26
C ARG A 132 -4.10 -8.25 -19.82
N GLU A 133 -5.03 -7.92 -20.69
CA GLU A 133 -5.19 -6.61 -21.33
C GLU A 133 -6.16 -5.70 -20.57
N CYS A 134 -7.03 -6.25 -19.72
CA CYS A 134 -8.05 -5.50 -18.97
C CYS A 134 -8.05 -5.79 -17.47
N ARG A 135 -6.87 -5.95 -16.88
CA ARG A 135 -6.69 -6.13 -15.43
C ARG A 135 -7.34 -4.97 -14.66
N GLY A 136 -8.15 -5.31 -13.66
CA GLY A 136 -8.69 -4.35 -12.70
C GLY A 136 -7.63 -3.83 -11.72
N SER A 137 -7.99 -2.82 -10.94
CA SER A 137 -7.17 -2.35 -9.81
C SER A 137 -7.37 -3.29 -8.62
N TRP A 138 -6.26 -3.74 -8.04
CA TRP A 138 -6.25 -4.54 -6.82
C TRP A 138 -5.15 -4.06 -5.87
N ARG A 139 -5.29 -4.38 -4.59
CA ARG A 139 -4.35 -4.01 -3.53
C ARG A 139 -3.90 -5.27 -2.80
N PRO A 140 -2.61 -5.64 -2.87
CA PRO A 140 -2.07 -6.66 -2.01
C PRO A 140 -1.83 -6.07 -0.63
N ASP A 141 -2.31 -6.75 0.39
CA ASP A 141 -1.99 -6.41 1.78
C ASP A 141 -0.92 -7.40 2.24
N PHE A 142 0.09 -6.89 2.93
CA PHE A 142 1.22 -7.69 3.37
C PHE A 142 1.65 -7.36 4.79
N LEU A 143 2.21 -8.35 5.46
CA LEU A 143 2.93 -8.21 6.72
C LEU A 143 4.43 -8.28 6.46
N VAL A 144 5.21 -7.65 7.35
CA VAL A 144 6.66 -7.64 7.27
C VAL A 144 7.21 -8.48 8.41
N GLU A 145 7.90 -9.54 8.05
CA GLU A 145 8.59 -10.41 8.98
C GLU A 145 10.07 -10.07 9.03
N GLU A 146 10.68 -10.30 10.20
CA GLU A 146 12.12 -10.26 10.35
C GLU A 146 12.68 -11.65 10.01
N GLU A 147 13.29 -11.78 8.84
CA GLU A 147 14.02 -12.99 8.48
C GLU A 147 15.47 -12.86 9.00
N LYS A 148 15.87 -13.80 9.86
CA LYS A 148 17.24 -13.93 10.33
C LYS A 148 17.87 -15.13 9.62
N SER A 149 18.69 -14.89 8.60
CA SER A 149 19.45 -15.96 7.98
C SER A 149 20.48 -16.53 8.97
N GLU A 150 20.68 -17.86 8.99
CA GLU A 150 21.68 -18.49 9.86
C GLU A 150 23.07 -17.92 9.59
N GLY A 151 23.71 -17.38 10.63
CA GLY A 151 25.04 -16.76 10.55
C GLY A 151 25.07 -15.30 10.08
N ALA A 152 23.93 -14.71 9.70
CA ALA A 152 23.85 -13.29 9.37
C ALA A 152 23.68 -12.43 10.64
N THR A 153 24.43 -11.33 10.71
CA THR A 153 24.24 -10.27 11.71
C THR A 153 23.08 -9.35 11.37
N ASP A 154 22.68 -9.34 10.09
CA ASP A 154 21.77 -8.36 9.53
C ASP A 154 20.39 -8.98 9.30
N TYR A 155 19.36 -8.18 9.54
CA TYR A 155 17.97 -8.58 9.40
C TYR A 155 17.46 -8.18 8.03
N LYS A 156 16.77 -9.09 7.35
CA LYS A 156 16.11 -8.78 6.08
C LYS A 156 14.60 -8.72 6.28
N ALA A 157 13.99 -7.63 5.81
CA ALA A 157 12.54 -7.53 5.73
C ALA A 157 12.01 -8.57 4.73
N ASN A 158 11.14 -9.47 5.19
CA ASN A 158 10.44 -10.42 4.34
C ASN A 158 8.97 -10.02 4.23
N PHE A 159 8.48 -9.78 3.01
CA PHE A 159 7.13 -9.31 2.75
C PHE A 159 6.21 -10.49 2.45
N ARG A 160 5.26 -10.77 3.36
CA ARG A 160 4.28 -11.85 3.19
C ARG A 160 2.91 -11.29 2.85
N ILE A 161 2.40 -11.65 1.68
CA ILE A 161 1.04 -11.31 1.28
C ILE A 161 0.07 -12.04 2.21
N SER A 162 -0.81 -11.29 2.86
CA SER A 162 -1.88 -11.82 3.71
C SER A 162 -3.20 -11.92 2.95
N GLU A 163 -3.50 -10.93 2.09
CA GLU A 163 -4.71 -10.90 1.26
C GLU A 163 -4.50 -10.10 -0.02
N ILE A 164 -5.38 -10.31 -1.00
CA ILE A 164 -5.42 -9.56 -2.26
C ILE A 164 -6.83 -9.00 -2.41
N ASN A 165 -6.97 -7.68 -2.26
CA ASN A 165 -8.24 -6.99 -2.37
C ASN A 165 -8.47 -6.50 -3.80
N ALA A 166 -9.43 -7.10 -4.50
CA ALA A 166 -9.84 -6.67 -5.85
C ALA A 166 -11.10 -5.78 -5.86
N GLY A 167 -11.74 -5.57 -4.69
CA GLY A 167 -12.84 -4.62 -4.54
C GLY A 167 -12.29 -3.20 -4.38
N PHE A 168 -12.35 -2.41 -5.46
CA PHE A 168 -12.08 -0.96 -5.56
C PHE A 168 -11.28 -0.33 -4.39
N SER A 169 -9.99 -0.07 -4.59
CA SER A 169 -9.03 0.36 -3.55
C SER A 169 -9.15 1.83 -3.10
N PHE A 170 -10.38 2.36 -2.98
CA PHE A 170 -10.67 3.78 -2.75
C PHE A 170 -9.90 4.38 -1.56
N ASN A 171 -9.88 3.69 -0.42
CA ASN A 171 -9.18 4.17 0.77
C ASN A 171 -7.66 4.33 0.54
N GLY A 172 -7.06 3.43 -0.25
CA GLY A 172 -5.64 3.52 -0.59
C GLY A 172 -5.33 4.78 -1.39
N TYR A 173 -6.15 5.10 -2.40
CA TYR A 173 -6.01 6.30 -3.21
C TYR A 173 -6.17 7.59 -2.39
N MET A 174 -7.17 7.63 -1.50
CA MET A 174 -7.42 8.79 -0.63
C MET A 174 -6.22 9.12 0.26
N TYR A 175 -5.61 8.13 0.90
CA TYR A 175 -4.41 8.36 1.72
C TYR A 175 -3.17 8.66 0.86
N ALA A 176 -3.01 7.96 -0.27
CA ALA A 176 -1.88 8.16 -1.17
C ALA A 176 -1.85 9.57 -1.75
N ALA A 177 -3.01 10.17 -2.05
CA ALA A 177 -3.11 11.53 -2.56
C ALA A 177 -3.25 12.56 -1.43
N CYS A 178 -4.38 12.57 -0.71
CA CYS A 178 -4.67 13.59 0.32
C CYS A 178 -3.74 13.48 1.52
N GLY A 179 -3.44 12.26 1.98
CA GLY A 179 -2.50 12.03 3.08
C GLY A 179 -1.10 12.50 2.74
N GLN A 180 -0.60 12.15 1.55
CA GLN A 180 0.72 12.59 1.11
C GLN A 180 0.81 14.11 0.91
N GLN A 181 -0.25 14.74 0.40
CA GLN A 181 -0.33 16.20 0.30
C GLN A 181 -0.30 16.85 1.70
N ALA A 182 -1.07 16.34 2.65
CA ALA A 182 -1.08 16.85 4.02
C ALA A 182 0.28 16.71 4.71
N LEU A 183 1.00 15.59 4.51
CA LEU A 183 2.37 15.42 5.00
C LEU A 183 3.35 16.43 4.38
N LYS A 184 3.18 16.75 3.10
CA LYS A 184 4.02 17.73 2.42
C LYS A 184 3.81 19.14 2.97
N GLU A 185 2.56 19.53 3.21
CA GLU A 185 2.25 20.87 3.74
C GLU A 185 2.67 21.10 5.20
N GLU A 186 2.78 20.03 5.98
CA GLU A 186 3.32 20.07 7.35
C GLU A 186 4.85 19.89 7.40
N GLY A 187 5.53 19.87 6.24
CA GLY A 187 7.00 19.80 6.17
C GLY A 187 7.59 18.42 6.49
N ILE A 188 6.76 17.37 6.56
CA ILE A 188 7.20 16.02 6.95
C ILE A 188 7.91 15.29 5.80
N CYS A 189 7.46 15.49 4.56
CA CYS A 189 8.10 14.92 3.36
C CYS A 189 8.43 16.04 2.36
N ASP A 190 9.03 17.12 2.86
CA ASP A 190 9.48 18.23 2.03
C ASP A 190 10.95 18.04 1.64
N GLY A 191 11.32 18.41 0.42
CA GLY A 191 12.64 18.14 -0.16
C GLY A 191 13.81 18.68 0.68
N ASP A 192 13.54 19.69 1.51
CA ASP A 192 14.50 20.30 2.44
C ASP A 192 15.01 19.32 3.51
N ASN A 193 14.21 18.33 3.91
CA ASN A 193 14.60 17.29 4.88
C ASN A 193 15.17 16.03 4.22
N ARG A 194 15.33 16.05 2.88
CA ARG A 194 15.81 14.94 2.01
C ARG A 194 14.93 13.68 2.02
N LEU A 195 13.74 13.75 2.60
CA LEU A 195 12.72 12.72 2.44
C LEU A 195 11.90 13.02 1.19
N VAL A 196 11.47 11.96 0.53
CA VAL A 196 10.58 12.05 -0.63
C VAL A 196 9.32 11.27 -0.28
N GLY A 197 8.16 11.86 -0.58
CA GLY A 197 6.88 11.19 -0.42
C GLY A 197 6.81 9.89 -1.23
N ALA A 198 6.06 8.91 -0.75
CA ALA A 198 5.85 7.65 -1.47
C ALA A 198 5.04 7.84 -2.75
N THR A 199 4.27 8.93 -2.82
CA THR A 199 3.38 9.27 -3.92
C THR A 199 3.57 10.72 -4.31
N GLU A 200 3.29 11.06 -5.56
CA GLU A 200 3.11 12.44 -6.00
C GLU A 200 1.62 12.73 -6.14
N PRO A 201 1.00 13.52 -5.25
CA PRO A 201 -0.46 13.73 -5.28
C PRO A 201 -1.00 14.19 -6.64
N ALA A 202 -0.24 15.02 -7.37
CA ALA A 202 -0.61 15.52 -8.69
C ALA A 202 -0.60 14.45 -9.81
N LYS A 203 -0.04 13.27 -9.57
CA LYS A 203 -0.01 12.14 -10.52
C LYS A 203 -1.08 11.08 -10.23
N VAL A 204 -1.84 11.25 -9.15
CA VAL A 204 -2.88 10.32 -8.70
C VAL A 204 -4.29 10.86 -8.98
N SER A 205 -4.40 12.13 -9.40
CA SER A 205 -5.65 12.80 -9.81
C SER A 205 -6.03 12.58 -11.26
#